data_AF-A0A3N5I0M1-F1
#
_entry.id   AF-A0A3N5I0M1-F1
#
_cell.length_a   1.000
_cell.length_b   1.000
_cell.length_c   1.000
_cell.angle_alpha   90.00
_cell.angle_beta   90.00
_cell.angle_gamma   90.00
#
_symmetry.space_group_name_H-M   'P 1'
#
loop_
_entity.id
_entity.type
_entity.pdbx_description
1 polymer ?
#
loop_
_entity_poly.entity_id
_entity_poly.type
_entity_poly.pdbx_seq_one_letter_code
_entity_poly.pdbx_strand_id
1 'polypeptide(L)' 'DIDHARLEAGSHVDYTADQADAVGAAREGRYQAAFLIAATTPDELQAVVRGGELLPQKSTHFYPKLLDGLVFHRM' A
#
# COMPACT_ATOMS: atom_id res chain seq x y z
N ASP A 1 8.13 18.62 -7.01
CA ASP A 1 6.71 18.97 -7.14
C ASP A 1 5.83 17.77 -6.73
N ILE A 2 6.07 17.23 -5.53
CA ILE A 2 5.29 16.15 -4.92
C ILE A 2 4.99 16.63 -3.51
N ASP A 3 3.71 16.90 -3.22
CA ASP A 3 3.22 17.38 -1.92
C ASP A 3 2.08 16.49 -1.42
N HIS A 4 1.70 16.66 -0.15
CA HIS A 4 0.69 15.83 0.49
C HIS A 4 -0.67 15.94 -0.21
N ALA A 5 -1.04 17.14 -0.69
CA ALA A 5 -2.32 17.36 -1.35
C ALA A 5 -2.42 16.59 -2.68
N ARG A 6 -1.33 16.52 -3.45
CA ARG A 6 -1.27 15.78 -4.72
C ARG A 6 -1.20 14.27 -4.54
N LEU A 7 -0.62 13.80 -3.44
CA LEU A 7 -0.66 12.38 -3.04
C LEU A 7 -2.08 11.93 -2.69
N GLU A 8 -2.82 12.74 -1.94
CA GLU A 8 -4.23 12.46 -1.61
C GLU A 8 -5.13 12.51 -2.85
N ALA A 9 -4.80 13.38 -3.82
CA ALA A 9 -5.52 13.48 -5.09
C ALA A 9 -5.24 12.33 -6.09
N GLY A 10 -4.27 11.44 -5.81
CA GLY A 10 -3.93 10.30 -6.69
C GLY A 10 -3.45 10.70 -8.09
N SER A 11 -2.95 11.92 -8.26
CA SER A 11 -2.69 12.51 -9.59
C SER A 11 -1.28 12.25 -10.12
N HIS A 12 -0.34 11.87 -9.25
CA HIS A 12 1.10 11.78 -9.57
C HIS A 12 1.78 10.53 -9.00
N VAL A 13 1.12 9.77 -8.10
CA VAL A 13 1.68 8.57 -7.48
C VAL A 13 0.61 7.51 -7.39
N ASP A 14 0.87 6.38 -8.03
CA ASP A 14 0.04 5.18 -7.98
C ASP A 14 0.73 4.07 -7.18
N TYR A 15 -0.10 3.16 -6.64
CA TYR A 15 0.34 2.08 -5.78
C TYR A 15 -0.15 0.75 -6.34
N THR A 16 0.75 -0.23 -6.44
CA THR A 16 0.40 -1.62 -6.73
C THR A 16 1.05 -2.53 -5.70
N ALA A 17 0.36 -3.62 -5.35
CA ALA A 17 0.91 -4.68 -4.51
C ALA A 17 1.74 -5.68 -5.33
N ASP A 18 1.66 -5.62 -6.67
CA ASP A 18 2.40 -6.51 -7.57
C ASP A 18 3.67 -5.82 -8.07
N GLN A 19 4.82 -6.44 -7.76
CA GLN A 19 6.12 -5.97 -8.20
C GLN A 19 6.28 -6.00 -9.74
N ALA A 20 5.74 -7.01 -10.41
CA ALA A 20 5.82 -7.13 -11.86
C ALA A 20 5.06 -6.01 -12.56
N ASP A 21 3.88 -5.64 -12.05
CA ASP A 21 3.09 -4.52 -12.56
C ASP A 21 3.86 -3.20 -12.44
N ALA A 22 4.49 -2.95 -11.28
CA ALA A 22 5.27 -1.72 -11.06
C ALA A 22 6.45 -1.62 -12.05
N VAL A 23 7.18 -2.72 -12.23
CA VAL A 23 8.33 -2.77 -13.15
C VAL A 23 7.88 -2.64 -14.60
N GLY A 24 6.80 -3.31 -14.99
CA GLY A 24 6.22 -3.22 -16.33
C GLY A 24 5.82 -1.79 -16.67
N ALA A 25 5.12 -1.12 -15.75
CA ALA A 25 4.64 0.24 -15.96
C ALA A 25 5.76 1.28 -16.13
N ALA A 26 6.87 1.12 -15.40
CA ALA A 26 8.04 1.96 -15.58
C ALA A 26 8.75 1.68 -16.92
N ARG A 27 8.90 0.40 -17.31
CA ARG A 27 9.55 0.02 -18.58
C ARG A 27 8.77 0.45 -19.81
N GLU A 28 7.44 0.45 -19.72
CA GLU A 28 6.54 0.91 -20.77
C GLU A 28 6.45 2.45 -20.86
N GLY A 29 7.11 3.16 -19.94
CA GLY A 29 7.09 4.63 -19.90
C GLY A 29 5.80 5.25 -19.39
N ARG A 30 4.89 4.44 -18.80
CA ARG A 30 3.65 4.94 -18.17
C ARG A 30 3.96 5.77 -16.92
N TYR A 31 5.07 5.47 -16.25
CA TYR A 31 5.62 6.25 -15.15
C TYR A 31 7.11 6.49 -15.37
N GLN A 32 7.63 7.56 -14.77
CA GLN A 32 9.05 7.93 -14.87
C GLN A 32 9.95 7.02 -14.02
N ALA A 33 9.42 6.46 -12.94
CA ALA A 33 10.13 5.57 -12.04
C ALA A 33 9.15 4.67 -11.29
N ALA A 34 9.64 3.54 -10.80
CA ALA A 34 8.95 2.69 -9.83
C ALA A 34 9.86 2.47 -8.61
N PHE A 35 9.26 2.49 -7.42
CA PHE A 35 9.96 2.24 -6.16
C PHE A 35 9.43 0.94 -5.56
N LEU A 36 10.34 0.02 -5.27
CA LEU A 36 10.02 -1.24 -4.60
C LEU A 36 10.40 -1.13 -3.13
N ILE A 37 9.44 -1.41 -2.26
CA ILE A 37 9.60 -1.33 -0.80
C ILE A 37 9.54 -2.75 -0.25
N ALA A 38 10.40 -3.05 0.73
CA ALA A 38 10.37 -4.32 1.43
C ALA A 38 9.00 -4.51 2.12
N ALA A 39 8.48 -5.74 2.09
CA ALA A 39 7.24 -6.06 2.77
C ALA A 39 7.42 -5.90 4.28
N THR A 40 6.54 -5.14 4.92
CA THR A 40 6.48 -5.01 6.38
C THR A 40 6.16 -6.36 7.01
N THR A 41 6.98 -6.81 7.95
CA THR A 41 6.76 -8.06 8.68
C THR A 41 5.71 -7.90 9.79
N PRO A 42 5.05 -8.99 10.23
CA PRO A 42 4.14 -8.93 11.37
C PRO A 42 4.78 -8.42 12.67
N ASP A 43 6.07 -8.73 12.87
CA ASP A 43 6.80 -8.31 14.07
C ASP A 43 7.08 -6.80 14.06
N GLU A 44 7.49 -6.24 12.91
CA GLU A 44 7.67 -4.79 12.74
C GLU A 44 6.34 -4.05 12.91
N LEU A 45 5.26 -4.55 12.31
CA LEU A 45 3.91 -4.04 12.50
C LEU A 45 3.53 -4.02 13.98
N GLN A 46 3.76 -5.12 14.69
CA GLN A 46 3.43 -5.23 16.10
C GLN A 46 4.26 -4.27 16.96
N ALA A 47 5.54 -4.10 16.64
CA ALA A 47 6.41 -3.17 17.35
C ALA A 47 5.92 -1.72 17.23
N VAL A 48 5.56 -1.28 16.02
CA VAL A 48 5.04 0.07 15.76
C VAL A 48 3.72 0.32 16.49
N VAL A 49 2.77 -0.61 16.37
CA VAL A 49 1.45 -0.47 17.02
C VAL A 49 1.56 -0.47 18.54
N ARG A 50 2.43 -1.32 19.12
CA ARG A 50 2.69 -1.33 20.57
C ARG A 50 3.37 -0.04 21.06
N GLY A 51 4.12 0.62 20.18
CA GLY A 51 4.70 1.94 20.43
C GLY A 51 3.68 3.08 20.43
N GLY A 52 2.43 2.83 20.05
CA GLY A 52 1.39 3.86 19.93
C GLY A 52 1.49 4.69 18.65
N GLU A 53 2.33 4.27 17.70
CA GLU A 53 2.51 4.92 16.41
C GLU A 53 1.65 4.27 15.31
N LEU A 54 1.45 5.01 14.21
CA LEU A 54 0.74 4.53 13.03
C LEU A 54 1.73 4.30 11.89
N LEU A 55 1.51 3.23 11.12
CA LEU A 55 2.29 3.01 9.91
C LEU A 55 1.93 4.04 8.83
N PRO A 56 2.89 4.40 7.95
CA PRO A 56 2.62 5.29 6.82
C PRO A 56 1.48 4.76 5.95
N GLN A 57 0.77 5.67 5.27
CA GLN A 57 -0.31 5.28 4.38
C GLN A 57 0.16 4.29 3.31
N LYS A 58 -0.65 3.25 3.05
CA LYS A 58 -0.41 2.23 2.00
C LYS A 58 0.91 1.45 2.16
N SER A 59 1.48 1.39 3.36
CA SER A 59 2.72 0.66 3.68
C SER A 59 2.54 -0.85 3.94
N THR A 60 1.28 -1.33 4.02
CA THR A 60 0.96 -2.74 4.26
C THR A 60 -0.25 -3.17 3.44
N HIS A 61 -0.13 -4.30 2.73
CA HIS A 61 -1.23 -4.91 2.00
C HIS A 61 -1.63 -6.23 2.67
N PHE A 62 -2.69 -6.20 3.49
CA PHE A 62 -3.29 -7.43 4.04
C PHE A 62 -4.12 -8.14 2.98
N TYR A 63 -3.88 -9.44 2.81
CA TYR A 63 -4.68 -10.33 1.99
C TYR A 63 -4.90 -11.66 2.74
N PRO A 64 -6.14 -12.18 2.85
CA PRO A 64 -7.39 -11.55 2.39
C PRO A 64 -7.71 -10.27 3.17
N LYS A 65 -8.51 -9.36 2.58
CA LYS A 65 -9.00 -8.16 3.27
C LYS A 65 -9.98 -8.60 4.36
N LEU A 66 -10.05 -7.86 5.47
CA LEU A 66 -10.98 -8.15 6.57
C LEU A 66 -12.43 -8.32 6.09
N LEU A 67 -12.83 -7.53 5.09
CA LEU A 67 -14.16 -7.60 4.49
C LEU A 67 -14.41 -8.90 3.70
N ASP A 68 -13.38 -9.55 3.19
CA ASP A 68 -13.52 -10.79 2.40
C ASP A 68 -14.05 -11.95 3.26
N GLY A 69 -13.85 -11.90 4.58
CA GLY A 69 -14.38 -12.86 5.54
C GLY A 69 -15.67 -12.42 6.25
N LEU A 70 -16.27 -11.28 5.85
CA LEU A 70 -17.46 -10.74 6.52
C LEU A 70 -18.71 -11.53 6.11
N VAL A 71 -19.28 -12.27 7.07
CA VAL A 71 -20.54 -13.02 6.89
C VAL A 71 -21.67 -12.29 7.61
N PHE A 72 -22.73 -11.92 6.88
CA PHE A 72 -23.96 -11.40 7.47
C PHE A 72 -24.93 -12.55 7.74
N HIS A 73 -25.33 -12.74 9.00
CA HIS A 73 -26.44 -13.61 9.36
C HIS A 73 -27.72 -12.77 9.46
N ARG A 74 -28.71 -13.06 8.60
CA ARG A 74 -30.03 -12.44 8.69
C ARG A 74 -30.90 -13.29 9.61
N MET A 75 -31.34 -12.69 10.72
CA MET A 75 -32.39 -13.23 11.59
C MET A 75 -33.75 -13.11 10.92
#